data_AF-A0A518BFR6-F1
#
_entry.id   AF-A0A518BFR6-F1
#
_cell.length_a   1.000
_cell.length_b   1.000
_cell.length_c   1.000
_cell.angle_alpha   90.00
_cell.angle_beta   90.00
_cell.angle_gamma   90.00
#
_symmetry.space_group_name_H-M   'P 1'
#
loop_
_entity.id
_entity.type
_entity.pdbx_description
1 polymer ?
#
loop_
_entity_poly.entity_id
_entity_poly.type
_entity_poly.pdbx_seq_one_letter_code
_entity_poly.pdbx_strand_id
1 'polypeptide(L)'
;MKKSIAIAALAGLALSSCAAGPHQLRRSVDDFDQQLYIDNPLLDGVLWFIPVIPLGYYIASIGDFLIVDAYHFWGKDVWRGEGTSFDHWTPEGSPARVNSLLNGGPFLFEAE
;
A
#
# COMPACT_ATOMS: atom_id res chain seq x y z
N MET A 1 -27.06 0.30 -27.74
CA MET A 1 -25.62 0.14 -28.00
C MET A 1 -24.77 1.34 -27.57
N LYS A 2 -24.93 2.56 -28.12
CA LYS A 2 -24.09 3.72 -27.74
C LYS A 2 -24.10 4.06 -26.24
N LYS A 3 -25.27 3.98 -25.58
CA LYS A 3 -25.41 4.19 -24.12
C LYS A 3 -24.66 3.14 -23.29
N SER A 4 -24.70 1.87 -23.72
CA SER A 4 -24.05 0.75 -23.03
C SER A 4 -22.52 0.87 -23.07
N ILE A 5 -21.96 1.33 -24.20
CA ILE A 5 -20.52 1.56 -24.35
C ILE A 5 -20.07 2.73 -23.45
N ALA A 6 -20.84 3.82 -23.41
CA ALA A 6 -20.52 4.96 -22.54
C ALA A 6 -20.53 4.57 -21.04
N ILE A 7 -21.51 3.77 -20.61
CA ILE A 7 -21.58 3.28 -19.22
C ILE A 7 -20.40 2.36 -18.90
N ALA A 8 -20.04 1.45 -19.80
CA ALA A 8 -18.89 0.56 -19.60
C ALA A 8 -17.57 1.34 -19.52
N ALA A 9 -17.39 2.38 -20.34
CA ALA A 9 -16.21 3.24 -20.29
C ALA A 9 -16.13 4.04 -18.97
N LEU A 10 -17.26 4.61 -18.52
CA LEU A 10 -17.35 5.29 -17.22
C LEU A 10 -17.05 4.35 -16.05
N ALA A 11 -17.57 3.12 -16.08
CA ALA A 11 -17.29 2.11 -15.07
C ALA A 11 -15.81 1.70 -15.08
N GLY A 12 -15.19 1.53 -16.25
CA GLY A 12 -13.76 1.23 -16.37
C GLY A 12 -12.87 2.34 -15.80
N LEU A 13 -13.19 3.60 -16.10
CA LEU A 13 -12.47 4.75 -15.56
C LEU A 13 -12.64 4.86 -14.04
N ALA A 14 -13.86 4.64 -13.52
CA ALA A 14 -14.14 4.66 -12.10
C ALA A 14 -13.54 3.48 -11.31
N LEU A 15 -13.16 2.38 -11.96
CA LEU A 15 -12.43 1.28 -11.33
C LEU A 15 -10.92 1.52 -11.31
N SER A 16 -10.36 2.19 -12.33
CA SER A 16 -8.92 2.49 -12.39
C SER A 16 -8.46 3.47 -11.30
N SER A 17 -9.32 4.42 -10.95
CA SER A 17 -9.13 5.37 -9.85
C SER A 17 -9.08 4.72 -8.46
N CYS A 18 -9.69 3.55 -8.30
CA CYS A 18 -9.69 2.83 -7.03
C CYS A 18 -8.36 2.10 -6.79
N ALA A 19 -7.53 1.94 -7.81
CA ALA A 19 -6.18 1.40 -7.67
C ALA A 19 -5.11 2.51 -7.54
N ALA A 20 -5.52 3.78 -7.56
CA ALA A 20 -4.62 4.94 -7.52
C ALA A 20 -4.93 5.77 -6.27
N GLY A 21 -4.02 5.81 -5.31
CA GLY A 21 -4.22 6.59 -4.09
C GLY A 21 -3.14 6.36 -3.03
N PRO A 22 -3.33 6.89 -1.82
CA PRO A 22 -2.35 6.76 -0.76
C PRO A 22 -2.30 5.36 -0.14
N HIS A 23 -3.26 4.45 -0.41
CA HIS A 23 -3.30 3.09 0.12
C HIS A 23 -3.08 3.01 1.64
N GLN A 24 -3.76 3.89 2.38
CA GLN A 24 -3.51 4.13 3.80
C GLN A 24 -3.60 2.86 4.65
N LEU A 25 -4.60 2.01 4.40
CA LEU A 25 -4.82 0.81 5.21
C LEU A 25 -3.74 -0.24 4.95
N ARG A 26 -3.45 -0.52 3.68
CA ARG A 26 -2.46 -1.52 3.30
C ARG A 26 -1.06 -1.11 3.74
N ARG A 27 -0.71 0.17 3.61
CA ARG A 27 0.58 0.69 4.10
C ARG A 27 0.66 0.72 5.62
N SER A 28 -0.46 0.83 6.33
CA SER A 28 -0.45 0.67 7.80
C SER A 28 -0.19 -0.79 8.22
N VAL A 29 -0.65 -1.77 7.44
CA VAL A 29 -0.30 -3.18 7.65
C VAL A 29 1.18 -3.43 7.36
N ASP A 30 1.71 -2.79 6.32
CA ASP A 30 3.14 -2.83 5.95
C ASP A 30 4.03 -2.28 7.07
N ASP A 31 3.67 -1.12 7.66
CA ASP A 31 4.40 -0.55 8.79
C ASP A 31 4.37 -1.46 10.03
N PHE A 32 3.22 -2.11 10.29
CA PHE A 32 3.08 -3.08 11.39
C PHE A 32 3.92 -4.33 11.19
N ASP A 33 3.86 -4.92 10.00
CA ASP A 33 4.64 -6.08 9.57
C ASP A 33 6.14 -5.80 9.69
N GLN A 34 6.58 -4.64 9.21
CA GLN A 34 7.98 -4.20 9.33
C GLN A 34 8.45 -4.08 10.78
N GLN A 35 7.65 -3.46 11.66
CA GLN A 35 8.01 -3.35 13.08
C GLN A 35 8.02 -4.72 13.77
N LEU A 36 7.05 -5.58 13.47
CA LEU A 36 7.01 -6.94 14.01
C LEU A 36 8.24 -7.73 13.60
N TYR A 37 8.68 -7.60 12.35
CA TYR A 37 9.91 -8.25 11.87
C TYR A 37 11.16 -7.75 12.63
N ILE A 38 11.26 -6.45 12.89
CA ILE A 38 12.36 -5.86 13.66
C ILE A 38 12.36 -6.37 15.10
N ASP A 39 11.19 -6.43 15.74
CA ASP A 39 11.06 -6.83 17.15
C ASP A 39 11.20 -8.35 17.35
N ASN A 40 10.64 -9.16 16.44
CA ASN A 40 10.63 -10.61 16.52
C ASN A 40 10.45 -11.28 15.14
N PRO A 41 11.54 -11.58 14.42
CA PRO A 41 11.48 -12.14 13.06
C PRO A 41 10.91 -13.57 13.02
N LEU A 42 10.98 -14.33 14.12
CA LEU A 42 10.39 -15.67 14.17
C LEU A 42 8.87 -15.61 14.25
N LEU A 43 8.33 -14.71 15.08
CA LEU A 43 6.89 -14.52 15.18
C LEU A 43 6.33 -14.00 13.86
N ASP A 44 7.01 -13.02 13.25
CA ASP A 44 6.65 -12.51 11.94
C ASP A 44 6.55 -13.65 10.90
N GLY A 45 7.61 -14.46 10.78
CA GLY A 45 7.62 -15.61 9.87
C GLY A 45 6.48 -16.61 10.11
N VAL A 46 6.07 -16.81 11.37
CA VAL A 46 4.90 -17.66 11.70
C VAL A 46 3.60 -17.01 11.25
N LEU A 47 3.42 -15.69 11.38
CA LEU A 47 2.22 -14.96 10.93
C LEU A 47 2.16 -14.76 9.41
N TRP A 48 3.27 -14.98 8.71
CA TRP A 48 3.30 -15.16 7.27
C TRP A 48 2.95 -16.60 6.85
N PHE A 49 3.44 -17.61 7.59
CA PHE A 49 3.14 -19.01 7.31
C PHE A 49 1.68 -19.37 7.60
N ILE A 50 1.19 -19.02 8.80
CA ILE A 50 -0.24 -19.00 9.12
C ILE A 50 -0.71 -17.63 8.62
N PRO A 51 -1.49 -17.54 7.52
CA PRO A 51 -1.56 -16.35 6.66
C PRO A 51 -2.31 -15.15 7.27
N VAL A 52 -1.94 -14.72 8.47
CA VAL A 52 -2.54 -13.60 9.20
C VAL A 52 -2.11 -12.29 8.54
N ILE A 53 -0.82 -12.11 8.28
CA ILE A 53 -0.30 -10.93 7.57
C ILE A 53 -0.86 -10.85 6.14
N PRO A 54 -0.78 -11.91 5.30
CA PRO A 54 -1.41 -11.91 3.97
C PRO A 54 -2.90 -11.56 3.97
N LEU A 55 -3.68 -12.09 4.93
CA LEU A 55 -5.10 -11.76 5.05
C LEU A 55 -5.31 -10.30 5.45
N GLY A 56 -4.48 -9.78 6.35
CA GLY A 56 -4.44 -8.35 6.71
C GLY A 56 -4.22 -7.46 5.49
N TYR A 57 -3.18 -7.75 4.70
CA TYR A 57 -2.91 -7.04 3.44
C TYR A 57 -4.09 -7.09 2.48
N TYR A 58 -4.71 -8.26 2.30
CA TYR A 58 -5.82 -8.42 1.35
C TYR A 58 -7.06 -7.62 1.77
N ILE A 59 -7.46 -7.71 3.03
CA ILE A 59 -8.60 -6.96 3.57
C ILE A 59 -8.33 -5.46 3.53
N ALA A 60 -7.12 -5.04 3.91
CA ALA A 60 -6.71 -3.65 3.86
C ALA A 60 -6.71 -3.09 2.43
N SER A 61 -6.22 -3.88 1.46
CA SER A 61 -6.25 -3.51 0.03
C SER A 61 -7.67 -3.32 -0.50
N ILE A 62 -8.64 -4.13 -0.06
CA ILE A 62 -10.05 -3.94 -0.40
C ILE A 62 -10.59 -2.64 0.19
N GLY A 63 -10.26 -2.35 1.45
CA GLY A 63 -10.66 -1.11 2.10
C GLY A 63 -10.06 0.13 1.42
N ASP A 64 -8.78 0.05 1.03
CA ASP A 64 -8.13 1.11 0.27
C ASP A 64 -8.82 1.31 -1.07
N PHE A 65 -9.03 0.23 -1.83
CA PHE A 65 -9.66 0.28 -3.13
C PHE A 65 -11.05 0.91 -3.09
N LEU A 66 -11.90 0.48 -2.15
CA LEU A 66 -13.30 0.90 -2.11
C LEU A 66 -13.51 2.28 -1.46
N ILE A 67 -12.60 2.68 -0.56
CA ILE A 67 -12.84 3.83 0.32
C ILE A 67 -11.71 4.85 0.18
N VAL A 68 -10.49 4.48 0.58
CA VAL A 68 -9.40 5.46 0.74
C VAL A 68 -8.96 6.03 -0.60
N ASP A 69 -8.64 5.16 -1.56
CA ASP A 69 -8.09 5.54 -2.86
C ASP A 69 -9.17 6.23 -3.70
N ALA A 70 -10.36 5.65 -3.77
CA ALA A 70 -11.49 6.25 -4.46
C ALA A 70 -11.80 7.68 -3.95
N TYR A 71 -11.78 7.89 -2.62
CA TYR A 71 -12.01 9.19 -2.02
C TYR A 71 -10.89 10.19 -2.30
N HIS A 72 -9.61 9.79 -2.13
CA HIS A 72 -8.50 10.72 -2.36
C HIS A 72 -8.35 11.05 -3.84
N PHE A 73 -8.40 10.05 -4.73
CA PHE A 73 -8.27 10.24 -6.16
C PHE A 73 -9.36 11.15 -6.73
N TRP A 74 -10.62 10.75 -6.59
CA TRP A 74 -11.75 11.51 -7.16
C TRP A 74 -12.17 12.70 -6.33
N GLY A 75 -11.90 12.72 -5.03
CA GLY A 75 -12.33 13.81 -4.16
C GLY A 75 -11.32 14.94 -4.07
N LYS A 76 -10.03 14.67 -4.26
CA LYS A 76 -8.95 15.62 -3.99
C LYS A 76 -7.92 15.68 -5.11
N ASP A 77 -7.25 14.57 -5.40
CA ASP A 77 -5.98 14.56 -6.13
C ASP A 77 -6.15 14.98 -7.59
N VAL A 78 -7.15 14.43 -8.28
CA VAL A 78 -7.44 14.79 -9.69
C VAL A 78 -7.78 16.27 -9.84
N TRP A 79 -8.43 16.87 -8.84
CA TRP A 79 -8.83 18.29 -8.88
C TRP A 79 -7.71 19.25 -8.48
N ARG A 80 -6.74 18.78 -7.70
CA ARG A 80 -5.58 19.55 -7.27
C ARG A 80 -4.40 19.42 -8.24
N GLY A 81 -4.36 18.36 -9.05
CA GLY A 81 -3.23 18.05 -9.93
C GLY A 81 -2.01 17.47 -9.20
N GLU A 82 -2.18 17.09 -7.93
CA GLU A 82 -1.13 16.57 -7.05
C GLU A 82 -1.67 15.36 -6.29
N GLY A 83 -0.83 14.32 -6.12
CA GLY A 83 -1.23 13.08 -5.43
C GLY A 83 -1.07 13.19 -3.91
N THR A 84 -2.01 12.61 -3.16
CA THR A 84 -1.89 12.49 -1.71
C THR A 84 -0.83 11.42 -1.36
N SER A 85 0.19 11.81 -0.57
CA SER A 85 1.19 10.88 -0.03
C SER A 85 0.66 10.16 1.22
N PHE A 86 1.24 9.00 1.51
CA PHE A 86 1.11 8.34 2.82
C PHE A 86 2.39 8.58 3.60
N ASP A 87 2.25 9.04 4.84
CA ASP A 87 3.38 9.23 5.74
C ASP A 87 3.60 7.94 6.52
N HIS A 88 4.62 7.17 6.12
CA HIS A 88 4.98 5.92 6.79
C HIS A 88 5.42 6.17 8.22
N TRP A 89 4.99 5.28 9.12
CA TRP A 89 5.57 5.23 10.45
C TRP A 89 7.00 4.69 10.35
N THR A 90 7.96 5.39 10.95
CA THR A 90 9.37 4.97 10.90
C THR A 90 9.63 3.99 12.05
N PRO A 91 9.96 2.72 11.77
CA PRO A 91 10.24 1.74 12.82
C PRO A 91 11.49 2.11 13.61
N GLU A 92 11.43 1.91 14.92
CA GLU A 92 12.57 2.11 15.82
C GLU A 92 13.38 0.81 15.96
N GLY A 93 14.69 0.89 16.16
CA GLY A 93 15.46 -0.21 16.77
C GLY A 93 16.29 -1.14 15.88
N SER A 94 16.25 -1.08 14.55
CA SER A 94 17.14 -1.93 13.72
C SER A 94 18.47 -1.24 13.36
N PRO A 95 19.64 -1.77 13.77
CA PRO A 95 20.94 -1.28 13.31
C PRO A 95 21.21 -1.62 11.84
N ALA A 96 20.65 -2.72 11.34
CA ALA A 96 20.76 -3.14 9.94
C ALA A 96 19.59 -2.60 9.12
N ARG A 97 19.87 -2.04 7.94
CA ARG A 97 18.85 -1.47 7.05
C ARG A 97 19.17 -1.79 5.59
N VAL A 98 18.13 -2.10 4.82
CA VAL A 98 18.22 -2.20 3.37
C VAL A 98 17.53 -0.98 2.76
N ASN A 99 18.22 -0.28 1.89
CA ASN A 99 17.68 0.91 1.23
C ASN A 99 16.65 0.54 0.16
N SER A 100 15.62 1.38 0.01
CA SER A 100 14.73 1.30 -1.16
C SER A 100 15.53 1.44 -2.45
N LEU A 101 15.17 0.69 -3.48
CA LEU A 101 15.77 0.80 -4.81
C LEU A 101 15.57 2.19 -5.42
N LEU A 102 14.47 2.86 -5.05
CA LEU A 102 14.20 4.23 -5.48
C LEU A 102 15.06 5.26 -4.73
N ASN A 103 15.65 4.87 -3.60
CA ASN A 103 16.65 5.68 -2.89
C ASN A 103 18.08 5.41 -3.40
N GLY A 104 18.23 4.69 -4.53
CA GLY A 104 19.53 4.42 -5.15
C GLY A 104 20.38 3.38 -4.42
N GLY A 105 19.79 2.59 -3.52
CA GLY A 105 20.48 1.54 -2.79
C GLY A 105 20.86 0.34 -3.68
N PRO A 106 21.95 -0.38 -3.36
CA PRO A 106 22.34 -1.58 -4.09
C PRO A 106 21.33 -2.73 -3.87
N PHE A 107 21.16 -3.56 -4.89
CA PHE A 107 20.33 -4.76 -4.81
C PHE A 107 21.08 -5.83 -3.97
N LEU A 108 20.48 -6.24 -2.85
CA LEU A 108 20.81 -7.43 -2.05
C LEU A 108 22.06 -7.43 -1.14
N PHE A 109 23.02 -6.50 -1.27
CA PHE A 109 24.29 -6.63 -0.55
C PHE A 109 24.83 -5.27 -0.06
N GLU A 110 24.37 -4.79 1.09
CA GLU A 110 25.05 -3.74 1.90
C GLU A 110 24.25 -3.50 3.21
N ALA A 111 23.94 -4.58 3.94
CA ALA A 111 23.51 -4.47 5.33
C ALA A 111 24.59 -5.16 6.17
N GLU A 112 25.52 -4.37 6.70
CA GLU A 112 26.36 -4.79 7.84
C GLU A 112 25.54 -4.79 9.13
#